data_AF-A0A7X9KXU3-F1
#
_entry.id   AF-A0A7X9KXU3-F1
#
_cell.length_a   1.000
_cell.length_b   1.000
_cell.length_c   1.000
_cell.angle_alpha   90.00
_cell.angle_beta   90.00
_cell.angle_gamma   90.00
#
_symmetry.space_group_name_H-M   'P 1'
#
loop_
_entity.id
_entity.type
_entity.pdbx_description
1 polymer ?
#
loop_
_entity_poly.entity_id
_entity_poly.type
_entity_poly.pdbx_seq_one_letter_code
_entity_poly.pdbx_strand_id
1 'polypeptide(L)'
;MQRQDTIYALPPHNIDAEKSVIGSILQDGNAVSYSIENLIADDFYMPENKAVFQAVTTLNSIGTPIDLMTVSNELQRIGKLDGIGGTAYLLSVIDYVPTTANIKSYVNIVVEKSTLRKLITACKNISNSCYTQEEPLSTILSSAEKQIYD
;
A
#
# COMPACT_ATOMS: atom_id res chain seq x y z
N MET A 1 -29.15 14.42 -15.63
CA MET A 1 -29.22 14.23 -14.17
C MET A 1 -27.79 14.26 -13.65
N GLN A 2 -27.34 15.41 -13.14
CA GLN A 2 -25.95 15.61 -12.69
C GLN A 2 -25.68 14.75 -11.45
N ARG A 3 -24.75 13.79 -11.53
CA ARG A 3 -24.17 13.14 -10.35
C ARG A 3 -23.06 14.04 -9.81
N GLN A 4 -23.41 14.98 -8.93
CA GLN A 4 -22.47 15.66 -8.05
C GLN A 4 -22.28 14.80 -6.80
N ASP A 5 -21.52 13.70 -6.86
CA ASP A 5 -21.31 12.82 -5.68
C ASP A 5 -19.89 12.21 -5.59
N THR A 6 -18.89 12.68 -6.35
CA THR A 6 -17.53 12.11 -6.30
C THR A 6 -16.61 12.74 -5.25
N ILE A 7 -16.97 13.87 -4.64
CA ILE A 7 -16.09 14.61 -3.72
C ILE A 7 -15.97 13.93 -2.33
N TYR A 8 -16.94 13.08 -1.95
CA TYR A 8 -16.97 12.36 -0.67
C TYR A 8 -16.70 10.84 -0.80
N ALA A 9 -16.31 10.36 -1.98
CA ALA A 9 -15.98 8.95 -2.15
C ALA A 9 -14.68 8.62 -1.41
N LEU A 10 -14.70 7.53 -0.62
CA LEU A 10 -13.49 7.00 -0.01
C LEU A 10 -12.45 6.72 -1.11
N PRO A 11 -11.16 6.99 -0.87
CA PRO A 11 -10.11 6.65 -1.82
C PRO A 11 -10.19 5.16 -2.20
N PRO A 12 -9.96 4.78 -3.46
CA PRO A 12 -10.00 3.39 -3.90
C PRO A 12 -9.14 2.48 -3.02
N HIS A 13 -9.74 1.42 -2.48
CA HIS A 13 -9.07 0.47 -1.58
C HIS A 13 -9.73 -0.91 -1.68
N ASN A 14 -9.02 -1.94 -1.20
CA ASN A 14 -9.57 -3.27 -1.00
C ASN A 14 -8.89 -3.91 0.21
N ILE A 15 -9.55 -3.84 1.36
CA ILE A 15 -8.96 -4.24 2.66
C ILE A 15 -8.73 -5.74 2.70
N ASP A 16 -9.63 -6.51 2.10
CA ASP A 16 -9.55 -7.96 2.03
C ASP A 16 -8.32 -8.41 1.23
N ALA A 17 -8.05 -7.75 0.09
CA ALA A 17 -6.86 -8.01 -0.71
C ALA A 17 -5.58 -7.62 0.05
N GLU A 18 -5.55 -6.47 0.72
CA GLU A 18 -4.39 -6.04 1.50
C GLU A 18 -4.08 -7.00 2.64
N LYS A 19 -5.08 -7.38 3.44
CA LYS A 19 -4.92 -8.40 4.48
C LYS A 19 -4.46 -9.72 3.88
N SER A 20 -4.96 -10.06 2.70
CA SER A 20 -4.57 -11.31 2.03
C SER A 20 -3.10 -11.31 1.59
N VAL A 21 -2.58 -10.18 1.13
CA VAL A 21 -1.16 -10.02 0.81
C VAL A 21 -0.31 -10.17 2.08
N ILE A 22 -0.65 -9.44 3.15
CA ILE A 22 0.12 -9.50 4.41
C ILE A 22 0.08 -10.91 5.02
N GLY A 23 -1.09 -11.53 5.10
CA GLY A 23 -1.22 -12.90 5.62
C GLY A 23 -0.41 -13.90 4.80
N SER A 24 -0.39 -13.78 3.48
CA SER A 24 0.41 -14.66 2.61
C SER A 24 1.92 -14.46 2.81
N ILE A 25 2.37 -13.21 2.94
CA ILE A 25 3.78 -12.85 3.21
C ILE A 25 4.27 -13.50 4.51
N LEU A 26 3.43 -13.53 5.55
CA LEU A 26 3.81 -14.10 6.85
C LEU A 26 3.82 -15.63 6.88
N GLN A 27 3.23 -16.30 5.88
CA GLN A 27 3.12 -17.76 5.79
C GLN A 27 4.07 -18.39 4.76
N ASP A 28 4.40 -17.70 3.67
CA ASP A 28 5.10 -18.27 2.51
C ASP A 28 6.20 -17.34 1.99
N GLY A 29 7.45 -17.82 2.02
CA GLY A 29 8.60 -17.09 1.52
C GLY A 29 8.50 -16.70 0.03
N ASN A 30 7.79 -17.47 -0.80
CA ASN A 30 7.56 -17.10 -2.20
C ASN A 30 6.63 -15.89 -2.33
N ALA A 31 5.63 -15.79 -1.44
CA ALA A 31 4.75 -14.64 -1.39
C ALA A 31 5.49 -13.36 -0.99
N VAL A 32 6.51 -13.47 -0.14
CA VAL A 32 7.42 -12.35 0.21
C VAL A 32 8.09 -11.80 -1.05
N SER A 33 8.82 -12.65 -1.78
CA SER A 33 9.57 -12.23 -2.97
C SER A 33 8.67 -11.58 -4.01
N TYR A 34 7.55 -12.21 -4.33
CA TYR A 34 6.61 -11.67 -5.32
C TYR A 34 5.99 -10.34 -4.88
N SER A 35 5.65 -10.19 -3.60
CA SER A 35 5.05 -8.96 -3.09
C SER A 35 6.05 -7.81 -3.06
N ILE A 36 7.30 -8.05 -2.64
CA ILE A 36 8.35 -7.02 -2.61
C ILE A 36 8.73 -6.56 -4.02
N GLU A 37 8.69 -7.45 -5.01
CA GLU A 37 8.96 -7.09 -6.41
C GLU A 37 7.89 -6.15 -7.01
N ASN A 38 6.64 -6.25 -6.55
CA ASN A 38 5.48 -5.62 -7.20
C ASN A 38 4.81 -4.51 -6.36
N LEU A 39 5.13 -4.38 -5.08
CA LEU A 39 4.50 -3.43 -4.17
C LEU A 39 5.53 -2.66 -3.35
N ILE A 40 5.16 -1.42 -3.02
CA ILE A 40 5.78 -0.62 -1.96
C ILE A 40 4.81 -0.39 -0.81
N ALA A 41 5.31 -0.01 0.36
CA ALA A 41 4.47 0.20 1.55
C ALA A 41 3.35 1.23 1.32
N ASP A 42 3.60 2.26 0.50
CA ASP A 42 2.62 3.29 0.15
C ASP A 42 1.46 2.80 -0.74
N ASP A 43 1.56 1.59 -1.30
CA ASP A 43 0.48 0.97 -2.06
C ASP A 43 -0.63 0.40 -1.17
N PHE A 44 -0.40 0.28 0.13
CA PHE A 44 -1.43 -0.11 1.09
C PHE A 44 -2.22 1.12 1.55
N TYR A 45 -3.55 1.01 1.52
CA TYR A 45 -4.44 2.04 2.05
C TYR A 45 -4.48 1.99 3.59
N MET A 46 -4.47 0.79 4.18
CA MET A 46 -4.51 0.66 5.64
C MET A 46 -3.15 0.95 6.28
N PRO A 47 -3.08 1.88 7.25
CA PRO A 47 -1.84 2.21 7.95
C PRO A 47 -1.18 1.00 8.60
N GLU A 48 -1.97 0.05 9.10
CA GLU A 48 -1.51 -1.17 9.74
C GLU A 48 -0.77 -2.06 8.74
N ASN A 49 -1.39 -2.35 7.58
CA ASN A 49 -0.78 -3.15 6.52
C ASN A 49 0.47 -2.47 5.95
N LYS A 50 0.42 -1.14 5.78
CA LYS A 50 1.58 -0.34 5.38
C LYS A 50 2.76 -0.51 6.35
N ALA A 51 2.51 -0.41 7.65
CA ALA A 51 3.54 -0.58 8.67
C ALA A 51 4.13 -1.99 8.67
N VAL A 52 3.29 -3.02 8.52
CA VAL A 52 3.75 -4.42 8.42
C VAL A 52 4.60 -4.62 7.17
N PHE A 53 4.17 -4.13 6.01
CA PHE A 53 4.93 -4.27 4.77
C PHE A 53 6.27 -3.53 4.83
N GLN A 54 6.32 -2.36 5.48
CA GLN A 54 7.58 -1.65 5.71
C GLN A 54 8.55 -2.44 6.62
N ALA A 55 8.05 -3.13 7.65
CA ALA A 55 8.88 -4.02 8.47
C ALA A 55 9.40 -5.21 7.65
N VAL A 56 8.54 -5.81 6.81
CA VAL A 56 8.89 -6.91 5.91
C VAL A 56 9.99 -6.51 4.93
N THR A 57 9.87 -5.37 4.27
CA THR A 57 10.90 -4.89 3.32
C THR A 57 12.23 -4.59 4.03
N THR A 58 12.17 -4.02 5.25
CA THR A 58 13.35 -3.77 6.08
C THR A 58 14.08 -5.08 6.42
N LEU A 59 13.35 -6.07 6.96
CA LEU A 59 13.91 -7.37 7.31
C LEU A 59 14.49 -8.11 6.10
N ASN A 60 13.79 -8.06 4.96
CA ASN A 60 14.28 -8.65 3.71
C ASN A 60 15.58 -8.00 3.23
N SER A 61 15.71 -6.67 3.36
CA SER A 61 16.92 -5.93 2.95
C SER A 61 18.17 -6.29 3.75
N ILE A 62 18.00 -6.76 5.00
CA ILE A 62 19.08 -7.20 5.88
C ILE A 62 19.22 -8.74 5.90
N GLY A 63 18.54 -9.45 5.00
CA GLY A 63 18.61 -10.91 4.87
C GLY A 63 18.01 -11.69 6.05
N THR A 64 17.12 -11.06 6.83
CA THR A 64 16.43 -11.73 7.94
C THR A 64 15.20 -12.48 7.42
N PRO A 65 14.96 -13.74 7.84
CA PRO A 65 13.74 -14.47 7.50
C PRO A 65 12.48 -13.70 7.88
N ILE A 66 11.45 -13.76 7.02
CA ILE A 66 10.16 -13.12 7.26
C ILE A 66 9.20 -14.15 7.83
N ASP A 67 8.81 -13.96 9.08
CA ASP A 67 7.77 -14.73 9.77
C ASP A 67 7.10 -13.87 10.83
N LEU A 68 6.06 -14.41 11.49
CA LEU A 68 5.32 -13.70 12.53
C LEU A 68 6.22 -13.14 13.64
N MET A 69 7.22 -13.91 14.09
CA MET A 69 8.09 -13.53 15.19
C MET A 69 9.05 -12.42 14.78
N THR A 70 9.73 -12.57 13.64
CA THR A 70 10.69 -11.56 13.17
C THR A 70 10.00 -10.24 12.85
N VAL A 71 8.83 -10.29 12.21
CA VAL A 71 8.03 -9.10 11.90
C VAL A 71 7.48 -8.44 13.17
N SER A 72 6.97 -9.22 14.14
CA SER A 72 6.53 -8.67 15.43
C SER A 72 7.67 -7.96 16.16
N ASN A 73 8.86 -8.57 16.20
CA ASN A 73 10.03 -8.01 16.84
C ASN A 73 10.49 -6.71 16.16
N GLU A 74 10.48 -6.66 14.83
CA GLU A 74 10.83 -5.45 14.08
C GLU A 74 9.83 -4.33 14.35
N LEU A 75 8.53 -4.63 14.31
CA LEU A 75 7.48 -3.66 14.64
C LEU A 75 7.58 -3.14 16.08
N GLN A 76 7.96 -4.00 17.02
CA GLN A 76 8.23 -3.59 18.41
C GLN A 76 9.46 -2.67 18.46
N ARG A 77 10.55 -3.03 17.77
CA ARG A 77 11.79 -2.26 17.72
C ARG A 77 11.58 -0.84 17.20
N ILE A 78 10.70 -0.67 16.22
CA ILE A 78 10.37 0.64 15.65
C ILE A 78 9.16 1.32 16.33
N GLY A 79 8.62 0.76 17.41
CA GLY A 79 7.52 1.33 18.19
C GLY A 79 6.18 1.39 17.44
N LYS A 80 5.94 0.47 16.49
CA LYS A 80 4.71 0.41 15.68
C LYS A 80 3.78 -0.75 16.06
N LEU A 81 4.25 -1.74 16.81
CA LEU A 81 3.48 -2.95 17.13
C LEU A 81 2.15 -2.64 17.83
N ASP A 82 2.16 -1.83 18.87
CA ASP A 82 0.92 -1.47 19.59
C ASP A 82 -0.05 -0.68 18.70
N GLY A 83 0.50 0.18 17.83
CA GLY A 83 -0.28 1.01 16.91
C GLY A 83 -1.04 0.23 15.83
N ILE A 84 -0.62 -1.01 15.54
CA ILE A 84 -1.34 -1.88 14.60
C ILE A 84 -2.32 -2.85 15.30
N GLY A 85 -2.44 -2.79 16.63
CA GLY A 85 -3.24 -3.74 17.42
C GLY A 85 -2.45 -4.93 17.96
N GLY A 86 -1.11 -4.84 17.97
CA GLY A 86 -0.23 -5.85 18.55
C GLY A 86 -0.07 -7.10 17.68
N THR A 87 0.56 -8.13 18.24
CA THR A 87 0.72 -9.44 17.57
C THR A 87 -0.62 -10.09 17.21
N ALA A 88 -1.70 -9.75 17.93
CA ALA A 88 -3.05 -10.22 17.62
C ALA A 88 -3.52 -9.80 16.22
N TYR A 89 -3.14 -8.61 15.75
CA TYR A 89 -3.44 -8.18 14.38
C TYR A 89 -2.74 -9.08 13.35
N LEU A 90 -1.45 -9.36 13.56
CA LEU A 90 -0.66 -10.21 12.66
C LEU A 90 -1.22 -11.63 12.59
N LEU A 91 -1.65 -12.19 13.72
CA LEU A 91 -2.36 -13.48 13.74
C LEU A 91 -3.68 -13.40 12.96
N SER A 92 -4.45 -12.33 13.14
CA SER A 92 -5.74 -12.18 12.46
C SER A 92 -5.61 -12.12 10.93
N VAL A 93 -4.53 -11.52 10.40
CA VAL A 93 -4.30 -11.47 8.94
C VAL A 93 -3.75 -12.78 8.39
N ILE A 94 -2.97 -13.53 9.19
CA ILE A 94 -2.58 -14.90 8.87
C ILE A 94 -3.83 -15.78 8.75
N ASP A 95 -4.71 -15.74 9.73
CA ASP A 95 -5.94 -16.55 9.75
C ASP A 95 -6.96 -16.13 8.68
N TYR A 96 -6.89 -14.88 8.22
CA TYR A 96 -7.76 -14.37 7.17
C TYR A 96 -7.49 -15.01 5.80
N VAL A 97 -6.25 -15.41 5.53
CA VAL A 97 -5.84 -15.97 4.22
C VAL A 97 -6.15 -17.46 4.14
N PRO A 98 -7.07 -17.89 3.26
CA PRO A 98 -7.37 -19.31 3.10
C PRO A 98 -6.22 -20.07 2.41
N THR A 99 -5.49 -19.39 1.53
CA THR A 99 -4.37 -19.97 0.77
C THR A 99 -3.46 -18.88 0.22
N THR A 100 -2.15 -19.14 0.23
CA THR A 100 -1.12 -18.25 -0.35
C THR A 100 -1.02 -18.38 -1.88
N ALA A 101 -1.64 -19.41 -2.48
CA ALA A 101 -1.54 -19.70 -3.91
C ALA A 101 -2.05 -18.55 -4.81
N ASN A 102 -2.95 -17.72 -4.29
CA ASN A 102 -3.57 -16.60 -5.02
C ASN A 102 -2.84 -15.26 -4.81
N ILE A 103 -1.62 -15.26 -4.26
CA ILE A 103 -0.87 -14.03 -3.96
C ILE A 103 -0.83 -13.05 -5.13
N LYS A 104 -0.65 -13.55 -6.36
CA LYS A 104 -0.61 -12.72 -7.58
C LYS A 104 -1.89 -11.91 -7.78
N SER A 105 -3.04 -12.55 -7.56
CA SER A 105 -4.34 -11.89 -7.70
C SER A 105 -4.53 -10.82 -6.63
N TYR A 106 -4.15 -11.09 -5.38
CA TYR A 106 -4.28 -10.11 -4.29
C TYR A 106 -3.37 -8.90 -4.50
N VAL A 107 -2.12 -9.14 -4.88
CA VAL A 107 -1.16 -8.07 -5.23
C VAL A 107 -1.69 -7.22 -6.37
N ASN A 108 -2.18 -7.81 -7.46
CA ASN A 108 -2.73 -7.07 -8.59
C ASN A 108 -3.89 -6.16 -8.19
N ILE A 109 -4.77 -6.61 -7.28
CA ILE A 109 -5.87 -5.78 -6.77
C ILE A 109 -5.31 -4.59 -5.97
N VAL A 110 -4.31 -4.81 -5.10
CA VAL A 110 -3.69 -3.74 -4.32
C VAL A 110 -3.01 -2.72 -5.24
N VAL A 111 -2.26 -3.18 -6.25
CA VAL A 111 -1.65 -2.32 -7.29
C VAL A 111 -2.70 -1.48 -7.98
N GLU A 112 -3.78 -2.10 -8.48
CA GLU A 112 -4.86 -1.39 -9.18
C GLU A 112 -5.45 -0.27 -8.31
N LYS A 113 -5.75 -0.57 -7.03
CA LYS A 113 -6.31 0.43 -6.12
C LYS A 113 -5.30 1.53 -5.79
N SER A 114 -4.02 1.19 -5.61
CA SER A 114 -2.94 2.16 -5.42
C SER A 114 -2.80 3.10 -6.62
N THR A 115 -2.75 2.57 -7.83
CA THR A 115 -2.67 3.36 -9.07
C THR A 115 -3.84 4.33 -9.18
N LEU A 116 -5.06 3.88 -8.90
CA LEU A 116 -6.23 4.77 -8.89
C LEU A 116 -6.10 5.90 -7.85
N ARG A 117 -5.56 5.61 -6.65
CA ARG A 117 -5.30 6.66 -5.63
C ARG A 117 -4.23 7.65 -6.08
N LYS A 118 -3.15 7.18 -6.71
CA LYS A 118 -2.09 8.03 -7.27
C LYS A 118 -2.65 8.95 -8.35
N LEU A 119 -3.43 8.42 -9.29
CA LEU A 119 -4.11 9.20 -10.34
C LEU A 119 -5.06 10.25 -9.77
N ILE A 120 -5.86 9.92 -8.75
CA ILE A 120 -6.73 10.91 -8.08
C ILE A 120 -5.90 12.04 -7.48
N THR A 121 -4.76 11.72 -6.88
CA THR A 121 -3.86 12.70 -6.26
C THR A 121 -3.21 13.60 -7.31
N ALA A 122 -2.70 13.01 -8.39
CA ALA A 122 -2.14 13.75 -9.53
C ALA A 122 -3.16 14.73 -10.12
N CYS A 123 -4.40 14.28 -10.39
CA CYS A 123 -5.47 15.13 -10.89
C CYS A 123 -5.78 16.32 -9.96
N LYS A 124 -5.80 16.09 -8.63
CA LYS A 124 -6.01 17.16 -7.64
C LYS A 124 -4.89 18.18 -7.66
N ASN A 125 -3.64 17.72 -7.72
CA ASN A 125 -2.47 18.58 -7.76
C ASN A 125 -2.44 19.42 -9.04
N ILE A 126 -2.66 18.78 -10.20
CA ILE A 126 -2.72 19.46 -11.50
C ILE A 126 -3.84 20.51 -11.49
N SER A 127 -5.04 20.14 -11.02
CA SER A 127 -6.16 21.08 -10.91
C SER A 127 -5.81 22.27 -10.03
N ASN A 128 -5.15 22.05 -8.90
CA ASN A 128 -4.74 23.14 -8.01
C ASN A 128 -3.74 24.08 -8.69
N SER A 129 -2.71 23.55 -9.36
CA SER A 129 -1.73 24.35 -10.10
C SER A 129 -2.38 25.23 -11.18
N CYS A 130 -3.41 24.72 -11.86
CA CYS A 130 -4.16 25.50 -12.87
C CYS A 130 -4.92 26.70 -12.27
N TYR A 131 -5.42 26.58 -11.04
CA TYR A 131 -6.14 27.66 -10.37
C TYR A 131 -5.21 28.68 -9.71
N THR A 132 -4.11 28.24 -9.09
CA THR A 132 -3.20 29.14 -8.37
C THR A 132 -2.31 29.95 -9.31
N GLN A 133 -1.88 29.37 -10.44
CA GLN A 133 -1.07 30.03 -11.46
C GLN A 133 0.22 30.68 -10.92
N GLU A 134 0.81 30.09 -9.87
CA GLU A 134 2.03 30.59 -9.24
C GLU A 134 3.29 30.35 -10.08
N GLU A 135 3.22 29.41 -11.03
CA GLU A 135 4.32 29.02 -11.91
C GLU A 135 4.01 29.31 -13.40
N PRO A 136 5.04 29.47 -14.25
CA PRO A 136 4.85 29.58 -15.70
C PRO A 136 4.12 28.36 -16.28
N LEU A 137 3.30 28.57 -17.31
CA LEU A 137 2.52 27.52 -17.99
C LEU A 137 3.37 26.31 -18.39
N SER A 138 4.58 26.54 -18.91
CA SER A 138 5.51 25.47 -19.30
C SER A 138 5.85 24.53 -18.14
N THR A 139 6.04 25.08 -16.94
CA THR A 139 6.36 24.30 -15.73
C THR A 139 5.17 23.48 -15.28
N ILE A 140 3.97 24.08 -15.29
CA ILE A 140 2.72 23.40 -14.93
C ILE A 140 2.49 22.19 -15.86
N LEU A 141 2.69 22.36 -17.17
CA LEU A 141 2.55 21.28 -18.15
C LEU A 141 3.55 20.15 -17.90
N SER A 142 4.84 20.46 -17.73
CA SER A 142 5.86 19.44 -17.47
C SER A 142 5.63 18.70 -16.14
N SER A 143 5.18 19.40 -15.10
CA SER A 143 4.81 18.78 -13.82
C SER A 143 3.60 17.85 -13.95
N ALA A 144 2.60 18.25 -14.74
CA ALA A 144 1.41 17.43 -14.99
C ALA A 144 1.76 16.13 -15.74
N GLU A 145 2.60 16.21 -16.77
CA GLU A 145 3.08 15.02 -17.49
C GLU A 145 3.77 14.05 -16.53
N LYS A 146 4.74 14.56 -15.75
CA LYS A 146 5.47 13.73 -14.79
C LYS A 146 4.53 13.02 -13.80
N GLN A 147 3.57 13.73 -13.23
CA GLN A 147 2.62 13.16 -12.25
C GLN A 147 1.68 12.09 -12.81
N ILE A 148 1.47 12.05 -14.13
CA ILE A 148 0.62 11.04 -14.76
C ILE A 148 1.41 9.79 -15.16
N TYR A 149 2.69 9.95 -15.49
CA TYR A 149 3.56 8.85 -15.90
C TYR A 149 4.27 8.13 -14.73
N ASP A 150 4.56 8.83 -13.63
CA ASP A 150 5.18 8.28 -12.41
C ASP A 150 4.13 7.67 -11.45
#